data_AF-A0A1H2ACV9-F1
#
_entry.id   AF-A0A1H2ACV9-F1
#
_cell.length_a   1.000
_cell.length_b   1.000
_cell.length_c   1.000
_cell.angle_alpha   90.00
_cell.angle_beta   90.00
_cell.angle_gamma   90.00
#
_symmetry.space_group_name_H-M   'P 1'
#
loop_
_entity.id
_entity.type
_entity.pdbx_description
1 polymer ?
#
loop_
_entity_poly.entity_id
_entity_poly.type
_entity_poly.pdbx_seq_one_letter_code
_entity_poly.pdbx_strand_id
1 'polypeptide(L)'
;MTGPATVAAREAVAGQATRRSFRARLRRHRGVAAFGALVAVGLGLVIWGQLAPKGDVVPLSVSNAGPGGARAIAQILGNHGVQVHDVRNYDAAMAALDGSSSATLLLYDRNGALDEERLRDLADSSARVVVVSPRLETLRALDSDIRQAGVVPDGTPALDPGCSLPDARAAGQVTGGSGFVYDGGTTCFRPSGSAAGVLAASTDGRLVVLGSTAVLGNERLDELGNAALGLRLLGGSPDLVWYLPSVEDMDLTGSPRTLDELAPDWVRFLGPWLVVVALAAIAWRGRRHGPLVFEPLPVVVKAVETAEGRARLYHDYRALDQARDNLRAGTLSRLAVALRLGPGATAEAIVDATARHLATPASTVSGLINEHPRSEARLVAWARELHTLEKEVKRR
;
A
#
# COMPACT_ATOMS: atom_id res chain seq x y z
N MET A 1 -50.08 -30.70 -46.78
CA MET A 1 -50.31 -30.27 -45.39
C MET A 1 -49.22 -30.87 -44.51
N THR A 2 -48.18 -30.10 -44.19
CA THR A 2 -47.13 -30.47 -43.22
C THR A 2 -46.90 -29.25 -42.35
N GLY A 3 -47.10 -29.44 -41.04
CA GLY A 3 -47.49 -28.39 -40.11
C GLY A 3 -46.38 -27.39 -39.71
N PRO A 4 -46.78 -26.22 -39.19
CA PRO A 4 -45.89 -25.18 -38.66
C PRO A 4 -45.14 -25.56 -37.36
N ALA A 5 -45.24 -26.81 -36.91
CA ALA A 5 -44.67 -27.30 -35.65
C ALA A 5 -43.12 -27.44 -35.67
N THR A 6 -42.49 -27.50 -36.85
CA THR A 6 -41.03 -27.71 -36.98
C THR A 6 -40.20 -26.43 -36.86
N VAL A 7 -40.81 -25.25 -37.00
CA VAL A 7 -40.13 -23.95 -36.86
C VAL A 7 -39.99 -23.56 -35.38
N ALA A 8 -41.06 -23.73 -34.60
CA ALA A 8 -41.06 -23.40 -33.16
C ALA A 8 -40.10 -24.28 -32.33
N ALA A 9 -39.92 -25.56 -32.70
CA ALA A 9 -38.99 -26.46 -32.02
C ALA A 9 -37.52 -26.11 -32.29
N ARG A 10 -37.19 -25.53 -33.47
CA ARG A 10 -35.83 -25.09 -33.81
C ARG A 10 -35.42 -23.81 -33.08
N GLU A 11 -36.34 -22.88 -32.86
CA GLU A 11 -36.07 -21.65 -32.08
C GLU A 11 -35.90 -21.92 -30.58
N ALA A 12 -36.67 -22.85 -30.01
CA ALA A 12 -36.53 -23.24 -28.61
C ALA A 12 -35.19 -23.93 -28.29
N VAL A 13 -34.69 -24.76 -29.20
CA VAL A 13 -33.39 -25.46 -29.06
C VAL A 13 -32.21 -24.50 -29.30
N ALA A 14 -32.33 -23.56 -30.25
CA ALA A 14 -31.32 -22.53 -30.49
C ALA A 14 -31.17 -21.55 -29.30
N GLY A 15 -32.28 -21.18 -28.66
CA GLY A 15 -32.29 -20.36 -27.44
C GLY A 15 -31.76 -21.07 -26.19
N GLN A 16 -31.91 -22.40 -26.09
CA GLN A 16 -31.34 -23.19 -24.99
C GLN A 16 -29.84 -23.49 -25.17
N ALA A 17 -29.36 -23.68 -26.41
CA ALA A 17 -27.94 -23.90 -26.71
C ALA A 17 -27.08 -22.63 -26.49
N THR A 18 -27.58 -21.45 -26.85
CA THR A 18 -26.93 -20.15 -26.57
C THR A 18 -26.91 -19.82 -25.08
N ARG A 19 -27.98 -20.14 -24.32
CA ARG A 19 -28.01 -19.97 -22.86
C ARG A 19 -27.07 -20.95 -22.11
N ARG A 20 -26.85 -22.16 -22.62
CA ARG A 20 -25.89 -23.13 -22.06
C ARG A 20 -24.43 -22.76 -22.34
N SER A 21 -24.11 -22.23 -23.53
CA SER A 21 -22.73 -21.83 -23.88
C SER A 21 -22.27 -20.58 -23.11
N PHE A 22 -23.17 -19.63 -22.86
CA PHE A 22 -22.88 -18.43 -22.06
C PHE A 22 -22.64 -18.79 -20.58
N ARG A 23 -23.42 -19.72 -20.01
CA ARG A 23 -23.25 -20.21 -18.63
C ARG A 23 -21.96 -21.01 -18.43
N ALA A 24 -21.52 -21.78 -19.43
CA ALA A 24 -20.26 -22.53 -19.39
C ALA A 24 -19.02 -21.62 -19.51
N ARG A 25 -19.07 -20.61 -20.39
CA ARG A 25 -18.00 -19.59 -20.53
C ARG A 25 -17.89 -18.73 -19.26
N LEU A 26 -19.02 -18.36 -18.66
CA LEU A 26 -19.07 -17.62 -17.39
C LEU A 26 -18.50 -18.44 -16.22
N ARG A 27 -18.64 -19.78 -16.21
CA ARG A 27 -18.01 -20.64 -15.18
C ARG A 27 -16.49 -20.76 -15.36
N ARG A 28 -15.98 -20.73 -16.58
CA ARG A 28 -14.52 -20.79 -16.85
C ARG A 28 -13.78 -19.49 -16.53
N HIS A 29 -14.44 -18.35 -16.69
CA HIS A 29 -13.88 -17.05 -16.32
C HIS A 29 -14.25 -16.61 -14.91
N ARG A 30 -15.12 -17.33 -14.20
CA ARG A 30 -15.50 -17.03 -12.80
C ARG A 30 -14.32 -17.10 -11.83
N GLY A 31 -13.39 -18.04 -12.01
CA GLY A 31 -12.19 -18.11 -11.17
C GLY A 31 -11.25 -16.92 -11.42
N VAL A 32 -11.03 -16.55 -12.68
CA VAL A 32 -10.19 -15.40 -13.07
C VAL A 32 -10.85 -14.08 -12.68
N ALA A 33 -12.18 -13.96 -12.84
CA ALA A 33 -12.94 -12.78 -12.45
C ALA A 33 -13.05 -12.64 -10.93
N ALA A 34 -13.23 -13.74 -10.19
CA ALA A 34 -13.21 -13.73 -8.74
C ALA A 34 -11.82 -13.37 -8.20
N PHE A 35 -10.76 -13.92 -8.78
CA PHE A 35 -9.39 -13.56 -8.44
C PHE A 35 -9.10 -12.08 -8.75
N GLY A 36 -9.48 -11.61 -9.94
CA GLY A 36 -9.35 -10.20 -10.32
C GLY A 36 -10.14 -9.26 -9.41
N ALA A 37 -11.35 -9.64 -9.00
CA ALA A 37 -12.15 -8.89 -8.04
C ALA A 37 -11.49 -8.88 -6.65
N LEU A 38 -10.93 -10.00 -6.19
CA LEU A 38 -10.25 -10.11 -4.90
C LEU A 38 -8.97 -9.28 -4.88
N VAL A 39 -8.20 -9.27 -5.97
CA VAL A 39 -7.04 -8.39 -6.16
C VAL A 39 -7.47 -6.93 -6.23
N ALA A 40 -8.55 -6.60 -6.94
CA ALA A 40 -9.06 -5.22 -7.02
C ALA A 40 -9.59 -4.71 -5.66
N VAL A 41 -10.25 -5.56 -4.88
CA VAL A 41 -10.69 -5.26 -3.51
C VAL A 41 -9.47 -5.12 -2.59
N GLY A 42 -8.49 -6.01 -2.68
CA GLY A 42 -7.24 -5.91 -1.91
C GLY A 42 -6.47 -4.63 -2.22
N LEU A 43 -6.32 -4.30 -3.52
CA LEU A 43 -5.71 -3.05 -3.96
C LEU A 43 -6.53 -1.84 -3.52
N GLY A 44 -7.86 -1.93 -3.62
CA GLY A 44 -8.79 -0.90 -3.14
C GLY A 44 -8.67 -0.67 -1.64
N LEU A 45 -8.51 -1.73 -0.83
CA LEU A 45 -8.29 -1.64 0.62
C LEU A 45 -6.90 -1.07 0.96
N VAL A 46 -5.86 -1.40 0.19
CA VAL A 46 -4.52 -0.83 0.36
C VAL A 46 -4.53 0.65 -0.02
N ILE A 47 -5.11 1.01 -1.16
CA ILE A 47 -5.28 2.40 -1.58
C ILE A 47 -6.12 3.15 -0.55
N TRP A 48 -7.24 2.57 -0.10
CA TRP A 48 -8.08 3.17 0.94
C TRP A 48 -7.33 3.33 2.26
N GLY A 49 -6.54 2.36 2.70
CA GLY A 49 -5.72 2.49 3.91
C GLY A 49 -4.62 3.54 3.80
N GLN A 50 -4.13 3.83 2.58
CA GLN A 50 -3.13 4.87 2.33
C GLN A 50 -3.75 6.26 2.11
N LEU A 51 -4.96 6.33 1.53
CA LEU A 51 -5.68 7.57 1.22
C LEU A 51 -6.70 7.96 2.30
N ALA A 52 -7.02 7.07 3.24
CA ALA A 52 -7.81 7.42 4.41
C ALA A 52 -7.11 8.60 5.10
N PRO A 53 -7.83 9.67 5.47
CA PRO A 53 -7.26 10.78 6.19
C PRO A 53 -6.63 10.24 7.47
N LYS A 54 -5.32 10.02 7.44
CA LYS A 54 -4.54 9.84 8.65
C LYS A 54 -4.73 11.19 9.33
N GLY A 55 -5.46 11.20 10.45
CA GLY A 55 -5.65 12.41 11.24
C GLY A 55 -4.32 13.07 11.53
N ASP A 56 -4.33 14.29 12.05
CA ASP A 56 -3.08 15.02 12.30
C ASP A 56 -2.07 14.12 13.04
N VAL A 57 -0.87 13.98 12.46
CA VAL A 57 0.25 13.19 13.00
C VAL A 57 1.39 14.07 13.48
N VAL A 58 1.25 15.40 13.40
CA VAL A 58 2.26 16.36 13.83
C VAL A 58 2.46 16.21 15.34
N PRO A 59 3.70 15.94 15.81
CA PRO A 59 3.99 15.88 17.24
C PRO A 59 3.60 17.19 17.93
N LEU A 60 3.02 17.09 19.12
CA LEU A 60 2.46 18.19 19.90
C LEU A 60 1.33 18.99 19.23
N SER A 61 0.75 18.53 18.12
CA SER A 61 -0.49 19.12 17.62
C SER A 61 -1.65 18.82 18.57
N VAL A 62 -2.49 19.82 18.83
CA VAL A 62 -3.70 19.68 19.66
C VAL A 62 -4.81 18.89 18.96
N SER A 63 -4.72 18.70 17.64
CA SER A 63 -5.64 17.86 16.88
C SER A 63 -5.14 16.41 16.72
N ASN A 64 -3.86 16.16 17.03
CA ASN A 64 -3.26 14.84 17.01
C ASN A 64 -3.62 14.04 18.29
N ALA A 65 -4.41 12.99 18.12
CA ALA A 65 -4.82 12.07 19.18
C ALA A 65 -3.87 10.88 19.39
N GLY A 66 -2.82 10.76 18.57
CA GLY A 66 -1.80 9.72 18.70
C GLY A 66 -0.85 9.94 19.88
N PRO A 67 0.04 8.97 20.17
CA PRO A 67 0.93 9.01 21.35
C PRO A 67 1.77 10.30 21.48
N GLY A 68 2.29 10.80 20.35
CA GLY A 68 3.10 12.02 20.31
C GLY A 68 2.33 13.34 20.14
N GLY A 69 1.00 13.30 20.08
CA GLY A 69 0.16 14.51 20.00
C GLY A 69 -0.07 15.19 21.35
N ALA A 70 -0.74 16.35 21.37
CA ALA A 70 -1.05 17.11 22.58
C ALA A 70 -2.56 17.36 22.78
N ARG A 71 -3.42 16.59 22.10
CA ARG A 71 -4.88 16.72 22.21
C ARG A 71 -5.38 16.60 23.64
N ALA A 72 -4.81 15.69 24.44
CA ALA A 72 -5.26 15.45 25.79
C ALA A 72 -5.05 16.68 26.69
N ILE A 73 -3.84 17.25 26.70
CA ILE A 73 -3.55 18.44 27.52
C ILE A 73 -4.34 19.67 27.05
N ALA A 74 -4.50 19.86 25.74
CA ALA A 74 -5.30 20.96 25.20
C ALA A 74 -6.77 20.88 25.64
N GLN A 75 -7.36 19.68 25.64
CA GLN A 75 -8.73 19.47 26.12
C GLN A 75 -8.85 19.72 27.63
N ILE A 76 -7.87 19.30 28.42
CA ILE A 76 -7.86 19.53 29.88
C ILE A 76 -7.75 21.03 30.17
N LEU A 77 -6.83 21.73 29.51
CA LEU A 77 -6.70 23.20 29.60
C LEU A 77 -8.02 23.91 29.25
N GLY A 78 -8.67 23.50 28.15
CA GLY A 78 -9.99 23.99 27.74
C GLY A 78 -11.07 23.77 28.80
N ASN A 79 -11.13 22.57 29.39
CA ASN A 79 -12.06 22.26 30.47
C ASN A 79 -11.80 23.06 31.75
N HIS A 80 -10.57 23.56 31.93
CA HIS A 80 -10.17 24.44 33.03
C HIS A 80 -10.24 25.93 32.69
N GLY A 81 -10.89 26.30 31.58
CA GLY A 81 -11.18 27.69 31.23
C GLY A 81 -10.10 28.41 30.43
N VAL A 82 -9.09 27.69 29.94
CA VAL A 82 -8.06 28.25 29.04
C VAL A 82 -8.51 28.12 27.59
N GLN A 83 -8.58 29.23 26.87
CA GLN A 83 -8.83 29.27 25.44
C GLN A 83 -7.53 28.93 24.69
N VAL A 84 -7.50 27.73 24.10
CA VAL A 84 -6.35 27.24 23.33
C VAL A 84 -6.54 27.59 21.86
N HIS A 85 -5.71 28.52 21.36
CA HIS A 85 -5.68 28.95 19.96
C HIS A 85 -4.66 28.10 19.19
N ASP A 86 -5.14 27.11 18.42
CA ASP A 86 -4.30 26.28 17.53
C ASP A 86 -3.93 27.09 16.27
N VAL A 87 -2.69 27.59 16.22
CA VAL A 87 -2.18 28.41 15.12
C VAL A 87 -1.04 27.68 14.40
N ARG A 88 -1.04 27.77 13.07
CA ARG A 88 -0.13 27.00 12.19
C ARG A 88 0.77 27.85 11.31
N ASN A 89 0.64 29.17 11.42
CA ASN A 89 1.49 30.13 10.73
C ASN A 89 1.73 31.37 11.59
N TYR A 90 2.77 32.12 11.22
CA TYR A 90 3.28 33.27 11.94
C TYR A 90 2.24 34.39 12.07
N ASP A 91 1.59 34.76 10.97
CA ASP A 91 0.62 35.85 10.95
C ASP A 91 -0.59 35.56 11.86
N ALA A 92 -1.08 34.32 11.86
CA ALA A 92 -2.15 33.90 12.76
C ALA A 92 -1.71 33.88 14.23
N ALA A 93 -0.46 33.50 14.51
CA ALA A 93 0.09 33.54 15.86
C ALA A 93 0.18 34.98 16.37
N MET A 94 0.70 35.92 15.56
CA MET A 94 0.75 37.34 15.91
C MET A 94 -0.65 37.92 16.12
N ALA A 95 -1.60 37.64 15.23
CA ALA A 95 -2.98 38.11 15.37
C ALA A 95 -3.65 37.58 16.66
N ALA A 96 -3.37 36.34 17.05
CA ALA A 96 -3.89 35.76 18.29
C ALA A 96 -3.25 36.38 19.55
N LEU A 97 -1.95 36.71 19.49
CA LEU A 97 -1.23 37.39 20.56
C LEU A 97 -1.72 38.84 20.73
N ASP A 98 -1.86 39.59 19.63
CA ASP A 98 -2.33 40.98 19.66
C ASP A 98 -3.77 41.10 20.20
N GLY A 99 -4.57 40.04 20.06
CA GLY A 99 -5.92 39.95 20.60
C GLY A 99 -6.00 39.82 22.13
N SER A 100 -4.89 39.52 22.82
CA SER A 100 -4.86 39.30 24.27
C SER A 100 -3.63 39.93 24.94
N SER A 101 -3.86 40.82 25.90
CA SER A 101 -2.79 41.52 26.62
C SER A 101 -1.97 40.65 27.59
N SER A 102 -2.36 39.39 27.79
CA SER A 102 -1.73 38.48 28.76
C SER A 102 -1.59 37.05 28.26
N ALA A 103 -1.58 36.84 26.94
CA ALA A 103 -1.46 35.51 26.36
C ALA A 103 -0.14 34.82 26.73
N THR A 104 -0.23 33.51 26.99
CA THR A 104 0.93 32.62 27.03
C THR A 104 1.15 32.06 25.63
N LEU A 105 2.38 32.12 25.13
CA LEU A 105 2.79 31.48 23.88
C LEU A 105 3.45 30.13 24.19
N LEU A 106 2.91 29.04 23.65
CA LEU A 106 3.66 27.80 23.49
C LEU A 106 4.26 27.77 22.08
N LEU A 107 5.57 27.58 22.00
CA LEU A 107 6.30 27.49 20.73
C LEU A 107 7.04 26.15 20.63
N TYR A 108 6.77 25.39 19.58
CA TYR A 108 7.51 24.17 19.24
C TYR A 108 8.06 24.23 17.81
N ASP A 109 9.18 24.92 17.63
CA ASP A 109 9.86 25.02 16.33
C ASP A 109 10.93 23.93 16.14
N ARG A 110 10.47 22.71 15.84
CA ARG A 110 11.38 21.57 15.63
C ARG A 110 12.26 21.73 14.39
N ASN A 111 11.76 22.44 13.37
CA ASN A 111 12.38 22.50 12.04
C ASN A 111 13.19 23.80 11.83
N GLY A 112 13.02 24.80 12.68
CA GLY A 112 13.61 26.14 12.50
C GLY A 112 12.95 26.88 11.38
N ALA A 113 11.64 26.84 11.34
CA ALA A 113 10.93 27.58 10.32
C ALA A 113 11.04 29.10 10.55
N LEU A 114 11.20 29.52 11.81
CA LEU A 114 11.26 30.93 12.18
C LEU A 114 12.69 31.47 12.18
N ASP A 115 12.84 32.68 11.68
CA ASP A 115 14.06 33.46 11.76
C ASP A 115 14.16 34.23 13.09
N GLU A 116 15.27 34.94 13.26
CA GLU A 116 15.56 35.65 14.51
C GLU A 116 14.58 36.80 14.78
N GLU A 117 14.11 37.48 13.73
CA GLU A 117 13.19 38.61 13.84
C GLU A 117 11.80 38.15 14.29
N ARG A 118 11.23 37.14 13.63
CA ARG A 118 9.93 36.56 13.99
C ARG A 118 9.93 35.99 15.40
N LEU A 119 11.02 35.37 15.82
CA LEU A 119 11.13 34.83 17.18
C LEU A 119 11.11 35.94 18.24
N ARG A 120 11.76 37.09 17.98
CA ARG A 120 11.74 38.24 18.89
C ARG A 120 10.37 38.89 18.93
N ASP A 121 9.73 39.11 17.78
CA ASP A 121 8.38 39.67 17.71
C ASP A 121 7.36 38.85 18.51
N LEU A 122 7.39 37.51 18.37
CA LEU A 122 6.54 36.61 19.15
C LEU A 122 6.78 36.70 20.66
N ALA A 123 8.04 36.84 21.07
CA ALA A 123 8.40 36.97 22.47
C ALA A 123 7.98 38.33 23.06
N ASP A 124 8.08 39.39 22.27
CA ASP A 124 7.70 40.74 22.67
C ASP A 124 6.18 40.92 22.76
N SER A 125 5.43 40.28 21.85
CA SER A 125 3.95 40.30 21.84
C SER A 125 3.30 39.33 22.85
N SER A 126 4.08 38.55 23.61
CA SER A 126 3.54 37.59 24.59
C SER A 126 3.93 37.92 26.02
N ALA A 127 3.03 37.67 26.98
CA ALA A 127 3.32 37.90 28.39
C ALA A 127 4.29 36.85 28.95
N ARG A 128 4.17 35.61 28.46
CA ARG A 128 5.00 34.47 28.83
C ARG A 128 5.24 33.58 27.62
N VAL A 129 6.47 33.11 27.46
CA VAL A 129 6.87 32.22 26.37
C VAL A 129 7.30 30.88 26.96
N VAL A 130 6.68 29.80 26.50
CA VAL A 130 7.06 28.42 26.81
C VAL A 130 7.56 27.76 25.53
N VAL A 131 8.87 27.57 25.43
CA VAL A 131 9.49 26.96 24.24
C VAL A 131 9.83 25.51 24.51
N VAL A 132 9.35 24.62 23.65
CA VAL A 132 9.56 23.19 23.80
C VAL A 132 10.75 22.76 22.94
N SER A 133 11.74 22.13 23.58
CA SER A 133 12.95 21.59 22.95
C SER A 133 13.60 22.55 21.93
N PRO A 134 13.85 23.83 22.29
CA PRO A 134 14.42 24.80 21.38
C PRO A 134 15.81 24.39 20.92
N ARG A 135 16.12 24.82 19.70
CA ARG A 135 17.45 24.70 19.12
C ARG A 135 18.30 25.91 19.50
N LEU A 136 19.58 25.82 19.20
CA LEU A 136 20.54 26.85 19.59
C LEU A 136 20.23 28.20 18.95
N GLU A 137 19.77 28.21 17.70
CA GLU A 137 19.36 29.42 16.97
C GLU A 137 18.15 30.08 17.64
N THR A 138 17.15 29.29 18.04
CA THR A 138 15.97 29.77 18.75
C THR A 138 16.35 30.41 20.10
N LEU A 139 17.24 29.78 20.85
CA LEU A 139 17.71 30.32 22.14
C LEU A 139 18.49 31.63 21.98
N ARG A 140 19.32 31.74 20.94
CA ARG A 140 20.06 32.98 20.63
C ARG A 140 19.12 34.11 20.23
N ALA A 141 18.10 33.81 19.42
CA ALA A 141 17.13 34.79 18.96
C ALA A 141 16.32 35.41 20.11
N LEU A 142 15.90 34.57 21.07
CA LEU A 142 15.16 34.99 22.25
C LEU A 142 16.02 35.71 23.30
N ASP A 143 17.30 35.97 22.99
CA ASP A 143 18.30 36.68 23.81
C ASP A 143 18.24 36.34 25.30
N SER A 144 18.20 35.03 25.57
CA SER A 144 18.05 34.54 26.93
C SER A 144 19.39 34.14 27.55
N ASP A 145 19.45 34.20 28.87
CA ASP A 145 20.50 33.58 29.69
C ASP A 145 20.45 32.04 29.66
N ILE A 146 19.55 31.45 28.86
CA ILE A 146 19.36 30.00 28.75
C ILE A 146 20.26 29.40 27.67
N ARG A 147 20.98 28.33 28.02
CA ARG A 147 21.88 27.60 27.13
C ARG A 147 21.59 26.11 27.17
N GLN A 148 21.62 25.47 26.01
CA GLN A 148 21.58 24.01 25.96
C GLN A 148 22.89 23.42 26.51
N ALA A 149 22.78 22.50 27.45
CA ALA A 149 23.92 21.98 28.23
C ALA A 149 24.06 20.46 28.15
N GLY A 150 23.19 19.78 27.40
CA GLY A 150 23.30 18.34 27.14
C GLY A 150 21.96 17.67 26.87
N VAL A 151 21.92 16.37 27.16
CA VAL A 151 20.74 15.51 27.05
C VAL A 151 20.49 14.77 28.35
N VAL A 152 19.24 14.35 28.56
CA VAL A 152 18.92 13.39 29.62
C VAL A 152 19.56 12.04 29.28
N PRO A 153 20.35 11.42 30.19
CA PRO A 153 20.93 10.11 29.95
C PRO A 153 19.86 9.02 29.74
N ASP A 154 20.13 8.08 28.84
CA ASP A 154 19.27 6.93 28.60
C ASP A 154 18.97 6.16 29.90
N GLY A 155 17.74 5.68 30.02
CA GLY A 155 17.31 4.89 31.18
C GLY A 155 17.05 5.71 32.45
N THR A 156 16.94 7.05 32.36
CA THR A 156 16.49 7.90 33.47
C THR A 156 14.96 7.86 33.57
N PRO A 157 14.33 7.14 34.52
CA PRO A 157 12.88 6.94 34.50
C PRO A 157 12.13 8.19 34.95
N ALA A 158 12.63 8.87 35.98
CA ALA A 158 11.99 10.02 36.61
C ALA A 158 13.02 11.06 37.03
N LEU A 159 12.58 12.31 37.11
CA LEU A 159 13.37 13.46 37.51
C LEU A 159 12.66 14.21 38.63
N ASP A 160 13.38 14.50 39.71
CA ASP A 160 12.89 15.34 40.81
C ASP A 160 13.00 16.84 40.45
N PRO A 161 12.10 17.69 40.95
CA PRO A 161 12.06 19.10 40.57
C PRO A 161 13.35 19.83 40.94
N GLY A 162 13.92 19.58 42.14
CA GLY A 162 15.27 20.05 42.51
C GLY A 162 15.48 21.57 42.46
N CYS A 163 14.41 22.37 42.55
CA CYS A 163 14.45 23.83 42.37
C CYS A 163 13.37 24.56 43.18
N SER A 164 13.36 25.89 43.08
CA SER A 164 12.38 26.77 43.75
C SER A 164 11.17 27.16 42.91
N LEU A 165 11.11 26.82 41.62
CA LEU A 165 9.97 27.16 40.77
C LEU A 165 8.68 26.53 41.31
N PRO A 166 7.63 27.34 41.58
CA PRO A 166 6.35 26.83 42.09
C PRO A 166 5.74 25.75 41.20
N ASP A 167 5.84 25.93 39.88
CA ASP A 167 5.23 25.02 38.91
C ASP A 167 5.91 23.65 38.91
N ALA A 168 7.24 23.61 39.00
CA ALA A 168 7.99 22.36 39.13
C ALA A 168 7.73 21.66 40.47
N ARG A 169 7.67 22.42 41.57
CA ARG A 169 7.38 21.85 42.91
C ARG A 169 5.99 21.25 42.99
N ALA A 170 4.99 21.92 42.42
CA ALA A 170 3.61 21.43 42.39
C ALA A 170 3.46 20.19 41.51
N ALA A 171 4.25 20.08 40.45
CA ALA A 171 4.28 18.88 39.61
C ALA A 171 4.84 17.65 40.34
N GLY A 172 5.80 17.83 41.25
CA GLY A 172 6.50 16.71 41.84
C GLY A 172 7.47 16.09 40.83
N GLN A 173 7.60 14.76 40.80
CA GLN A 173 8.46 14.07 39.83
C GLN A 173 7.88 14.12 38.42
N VAL A 174 8.72 14.14 37.39
CA VAL A 174 8.29 14.06 35.98
C VAL A 174 9.09 12.99 35.24
N THR A 175 8.59 12.56 34.08
CA THR A 175 9.26 11.51 33.27
C THR A 175 10.59 12.03 32.73
N GLY A 176 11.67 11.24 32.94
CA GLY A 176 13.02 11.58 32.45
C GLY A 176 13.24 11.16 31.00
N GLY A 177 13.00 9.88 30.72
CA GLY A 177 12.97 9.23 29.40
C GLY A 177 14.05 9.72 28.43
N SER A 178 13.67 10.71 27.63
CA SER A 178 14.52 11.39 26.66
C SER A 178 14.20 12.89 26.63
N GLY A 179 15.23 13.70 26.41
CA GLY A 179 15.08 15.13 26.26
C GLY A 179 16.42 15.86 26.27
N PHE A 180 16.36 17.15 26.03
CA PHE A 180 17.50 18.05 26.19
C PHE A 180 17.49 18.68 27.58
N VAL A 181 18.68 18.98 28.10
CA VAL A 181 18.82 19.74 29.34
C VAL A 181 19.40 21.13 29.04
N TYR A 182 18.90 22.10 29.79
CA TYR A 182 19.23 23.51 29.63
C TYR A 182 19.71 24.08 30.96
N ASP A 183 20.65 25.00 30.86
CA ASP A 183 21.13 25.84 31.94
C ASP A 183 20.56 27.24 31.78
N GLY A 184 20.21 27.93 32.87
CA GLY A 184 19.55 29.24 32.84
C GLY A 184 19.37 29.81 34.25
N GLY A 185 18.62 30.92 34.38
CA GLY A 185 18.41 31.58 35.67
C GLY A 185 17.89 30.66 36.78
N THR A 186 16.90 29.80 36.47
CA THR A 186 16.50 28.69 37.35
C THR A 186 16.29 27.41 36.57
N THR A 187 16.96 26.34 36.97
CA THR A 187 16.82 25.01 36.36
C THR A 187 16.19 24.00 37.31
N CYS A 188 15.35 23.12 36.77
CA CYS A 188 14.62 22.07 37.48
C CYS A 188 14.72 20.74 36.73
N PHE A 189 14.41 19.61 37.38
CA PHE A 189 14.42 18.29 36.75
C PHE A 189 15.80 17.93 36.19
N ARG A 190 16.81 17.97 37.06
CA ARG A 190 18.21 17.72 36.69
C ARG A 190 18.50 16.21 36.72
N PRO A 191 19.06 15.63 35.65
CA PRO A 191 19.60 14.28 35.72
C PRO A 191 20.81 14.23 36.65
N SER A 192 21.09 13.04 37.17
CA SER A 192 22.20 12.84 38.12
C SER A 192 23.53 13.29 37.51
N GLY A 193 24.27 14.14 38.23
CA GLY A 193 25.56 14.65 37.79
C GLY A 193 25.51 15.86 36.84
N SER A 194 24.32 16.40 36.53
CA SER A 194 24.15 17.60 35.71
C SER A 194 23.72 18.80 36.55
N ALA A 195 24.27 19.98 36.24
CA ALA A 195 23.78 21.27 36.76
C ALA A 195 22.60 21.83 35.94
N ALA A 196 22.45 21.35 34.70
CA ALA A 196 21.35 21.67 33.80
C ALA A 196 20.18 20.69 33.99
N GLY A 197 18.97 21.12 33.62
CA GLY A 197 17.75 20.33 33.78
C GLY A 197 16.81 20.40 32.60
N VAL A 198 15.79 19.54 32.59
CA VAL A 198 14.79 19.48 31.50
C VAL A 198 13.91 20.73 31.47
N LEU A 199 13.77 21.44 32.60
CA LEU A 199 13.10 22.73 32.65
C LEU A 199 14.10 23.81 33.03
N ALA A 200 14.16 24.89 32.25
CA ALA A 200 14.93 26.08 32.57
C ALA A 200 14.04 27.32 32.41
N ALA A 201 14.15 28.27 33.33
CA ALA A 201 13.50 29.57 33.24
C ALA A 201 14.57 30.66 33.18
N SER A 202 14.28 31.71 32.42
CA SER A 202 15.09 32.93 32.39
C SER A 202 15.06 33.63 33.74
N THR A 203 16.03 34.50 34.00
CA THR A 203 16.11 35.24 35.27
C THR A 203 14.85 36.09 35.56
N ASP A 204 14.17 36.62 34.54
CA ASP A 204 12.92 37.37 34.68
C ASP A 204 11.66 36.47 34.75
N GLY A 205 11.81 35.16 34.52
CA GLY A 205 10.73 34.18 34.54
C GLY A 205 9.72 34.27 33.39
N ARG A 206 9.95 35.14 32.39
CA ARG A 206 9.07 35.29 31.22
C ARG A 206 9.26 34.16 30.22
N LEU A 207 10.51 33.72 30.01
CA LEU A 207 10.85 32.62 29.12
C LEU A 207 11.06 31.34 29.94
N VAL A 208 10.36 30.29 29.54
CA VAL A 208 10.53 28.94 30.08
C VAL A 208 10.83 27.98 28.95
N VAL A 209 11.87 27.19 29.11
CA VAL A 209 12.29 26.15 28.17
C VAL A 209 11.99 24.79 28.76
N LEU A 210 11.29 23.96 27.99
CA LEU A 210 10.97 22.58 28.33
C LEU A 210 11.64 21.63 27.34
N GLY A 211 12.67 20.92 27.77
CA GLY A 211 13.49 20.05 26.92
C GLY A 211 12.92 18.69 26.57
N SER A 212 11.70 18.38 26.99
CA SER A 212 11.05 17.11 26.66
C SER A 212 9.64 17.32 26.17
N THR A 213 9.34 16.79 24.98
CA THR A 213 7.99 16.75 24.43
C THR A 213 7.11 15.72 25.14
N ALA A 214 7.71 14.71 25.79
CA ALA A 214 6.98 13.63 26.46
C ALA A 214 6.09 14.14 27.60
N VAL A 215 6.51 15.21 28.30
CA VAL A 215 5.74 15.85 29.38
C VAL A 215 4.39 16.39 28.89
N LEU A 216 4.30 16.80 27.63
CA LEU A 216 3.08 17.34 27.03
C LEU A 216 2.36 16.33 26.13
N GLY A 217 3.02 15.21 25.82
CA GLY A 217 2.54 14.20 24.88
C GLY A 217 1.45 13.31 25.48
N ASN A 218 0.47 12.94 24.66
CA ASN A 218 -0.67 12.10 25.06
C ASN A 218 -0.25 10.78 25.71
N GLU A 219 0.86 10.17 25.29
CA GLU A 219 1.33 8.87 25.80
C GLU A 219 1.68 8.88 27.28
N ARG A 220 2.24 9.99 27.77
CA ARG A 220 2.86 10.07 29.11
C ARG A 220 2.24 11.14 29.99
N LEU A 221 1.18 11.80 29.52
CA LEU A 221 0.59 12.94 30.22
C LEU A 221 0.09 12.58 31.63
N ASP A 222 -0.47 11.38 31.79
CA ASP A 222 -1.00 10.84 33.04
C ASP A 222 0.06 10.14 33.92
N GLU A 223 1.32 10.11 33.47
CA GLU A 223 2.44 9.59 34.25
C GLU A 223 3.04 10.67 35.15
N LEU A 224 3.30 10.30 36.40
CA LEU A 224 3.97 11.15 37.39
C LEU A 224 3.30 12.55 37.46
N GLY A 225 4.10 13.62 37.43
CA GLY A 225 3.69 15.01 37.45
C GLY A 225 3.57 15.67 36.09
N ASN A 226 3.56 14.92 34.98
CA ASN A 226 3.64 15.50 33.62
C ASN A 226 2.46 16.44 33.33
N ALA A 227 1.22 15.97 33.56
CA ALA A 227 0.02 16.81 33.45
C ALA A 227 0.10 18.04 34.38
N ALA A 228 0.49 17.84 35.63
CA ALA A 228 0.57 18.94 36.59
C ALA A 228 1.59 20.02 36.15
N LEU A 229 2.73 19.61 35.61
CA LEU A 229 3.72 20.53 35.05
C LEU A 229 3.16 21.26 33.82
N GLY A 230 2.65 20.52 32.83
CA GLY A 230 2.14 21.09 31.59
C GLY A 230 0.98 22.07 31.83
N LEU A 231 0.01 21.69 32.66
CA LEU A 231 -1.15 22.53 32.97
C LEU A 231 -0.76 23.81 33.69
N ARG A 232 0.25 23.76 34.58
CA ARG A 232 0.70 24.97 35.30
C ARG A 232 1.56 25.88 34.44
N LEU A 233 2.40 25.32 33.57
CA LEU A 233 3.20 26.11 32.65
C LEU A 233 2.34 26.85 31.62
N LEU A 234 1.26 26.22 31.15
CA LEU A 234 0.44 26.70 30.03
C LEU A 234 -0.89 27.33 30.45
N GLY A 235 -1.39 27.01 31.64
CA GLY A 235 -2.66 27.53 32.17
C GLY A 235 -2.51 28.73 33.09
N GLY A 236 -1.39 29.45 33.02
CA GLY A 236 -1.16 30.68 33.81
C GLY A 236 -2.03 31.86 33.35
N SER A 237 -2.49 31.83 32.11
CA SER A 237 -3.35 32.84 31.47
C SER A 237 -4.62 32.20 30.90
N PRO A 238 -5.72 32.97 30.74
CA PRO A 238 -6.94 32.47 30.11
C PRO A 238 -6.77 32.26 28.61
N ASP A 239 -5.79 32.89 27.96
CA ASP A 239 -5.47 32.70 26.54
C ASP A 239 -4.13 32.00 26.39
N LEU A 240 -4.12 30.92 25.61
CA LEU A 240 -2.93 30.15 25.24
C LEU A 240 -2.83 30.09 23.72
N VAL A 241 -1.80 30.70 23.16
CA VAL A 241 -1.47 30.57 21.74
C VAL A 241 -0.57 29.35 21.58
N TRP A 242 -1.08 28.31 20.93
CA TRP A 242 -0.38 27.05 20.72
C TRP A 242 0.19 27.04 19.30
N TYR A 243 1.45 27.44 19.15
CA TYR A 243 2.07 27.66 17.85
C TYR A 243 3.08 26.57 17.48
N LEU A 244 2.78 25.88 16.38
CA LEU A 244 3.67 24.91 15.72
C LEU A 244 4.03 25.44 14.33
N PRO A 245 5.19 26.10 14.17
CA PRO A 245 5.65 26.59 12.87
C PRO A 245 5.75 25.47 11.84
N SER A 246 5.33 25.78 10.61
CA SER A 246 5.29 24.83 9.51
C SER A 246 6.23 25.25 8.37
N VAL A 247 6.27 24.46 7.29
CA VAL A 247 7.03 24.83 6.10
C VAL A 247 6.51 26.10 5.41
N GLU A 248 5.28 26.52 5.70
CA GLU A 248 4.70 27.77 5.20
C GLU A 248 5.34 29.00 5.85
N ASP A 249 5.85 28.85 7.07
CA ASP A 249 6.54 29.93 7.81
C ASP A 249 8.02 30.04 7.43
N MET A 250 8.53 29.11 6.62
CA MET A 250 9.88 29.23 6.09
C MET A 250 9.89 30.33 5.04
N ASP A 251 10.84 31.26 5.16
CA ASP A 251 11.10 32.24 4.11
C ASP A 251 11.64 31.57 2.85
N LEU A 252 10.72 31.08 2.02
CA LEU A 252 10.94 30.61 0.65
C LEU A 252 11.08 31.81 -0.32
N THR A 253 11.19 33.04 0.20
CA THR A 253 11.39 34.28 -0.58
C THR A 253 12.74 34.30 -1.31
N GLY A 254 13.67 33.41 -0.96
CA GLY A 254 14.67 32.94 -1.91
C GLY A 254 14.02 31.97 -2.89
N SER A 255 13.49 32.50 -4.00
CA SER A 255 12.96 31.83 -5.21
C SER A 255 12.62 30.34 -5.01
N PRO A 256 11.34 29.90 -5.06
CA PRO A 256 10.99 28.49 -4.87
C PRO A 256 11.83 27.63 -5.79
N ARG A 257 12.88 27.01 -5.23
CA ARG A 257 13.81 26.21 -5.99
C ARG A 257 12.99 25.03 -6.50
N THR A 258 12.69 25.08 -7.79
CA THR A 258 11.92 24.02 -8.44
C THR A 258 12.65 22.70 -8.23
N LEU A 259 11.95 21.57 -8.27
CA LEU A 259 12.59 20.25 -8.15
C LEU A 259 13.76 20.08 -9.15
N ASP A 260 13.78 20.84 -10.23
CA ASP A 260 14.85 20.92 -11.22
C ASP A 260 16.13 21.61 -10.70
N GLU A 261 16.01 22.54 -9.75
CA GLU A 261 17.15 23.22 -9.11
C GLU A 261 17.76 22.42 -7.95
N LEU A 262 16.97 21.57 -7.29
CA LEU A 262 17.46 20.67 -6.23
C LEU A 262 18.03 19.37 -6.79
N ALA A 263 17.59 18.96 -7.98
CA ALA A 263 18.09 17.78 -8.64
C ALA A 263 19.49 18.04 -9.20
N PRO A 264 20.46 17.12 -8.98
CA PRO A 264 21.74 17.21 -9.68
C PRO A 264 21.55 17.21 -11.20
N ASP A 265 22.43 17.91 -11.93
CA ASP A 265 22.40 18.05 -13.40
C ASP A 265 22.29 16.74 -14.19
N TRP A 266 22.54 15.58 -13.57
CA TRP A 266 22.41 14.28 -14.24
C TRP A 266 20.96 13.79 -14.34
N VAL A 267 20.05 14.28 -13.48
CA VAL A 267 18.65 13.81 -13.39
C VAL A 267 17.85 14.13 -14.64
N ARG A 268 18.16 15.23 -15.33
CA ARG A 268 17.55 15.58 -16.64
C ARG A 268 17.78 14.51 -17.71
N PHE A 269 18.80 13.67 -17.58
CA PHE A 269 19.06 12.57 -18.51
C PHE A 269 18.28 11.29 -18.19
N LEU A 270 17.65 11.19 -17.02
CA LEU A 270 16.93 10.00 -16.58
C LEU A 270 15.71 9.70 -17.48
N GLY A 271 14.93 10.74 -17.84
CA GLY A 271 13.77 10.62 -18.72
C GLY A 271 14.13 10.04 -20.10
N PRO A 272 15.08 10.66 -20.84
CA PRO A 272 15.60 10.11 -22.09
C PRO A 272 16.14 8.67 -21.95
N TRP A 273 16.86 8.37 -20.87
CA TRP A 273 17.36 7.01 -20.62
C TRP A 273 16.23 5.99 -20.41
N LEU A 274 15.18 6.35 -19.68
CA LEU A 274 14.01 5.49 -19.50
C LEU A 274 13.30 5.21 -20.84
N VAL A 275 13.24 6.20 -21.73
CA VAL A 275 12.72 6.00 -23.10
C VAL A 275 13.61 5.03 -23.89
N VAL A 276 14.94 5.17 -23.82
CA VAL A 276 15.88 4.24 -24.46
C VAL A 276 15.71 2.82 -23.94
N VAL A 277 15.61 2.63 -22.62
CA VAL A 277 15.37 1.31 -22.00
C VAL A 277 14.03 0.74 -22.42
N ALA A 278 12.97 1.56 -22.44
CA ALA A 278 11.65 1.12 -22.87
C ALA A 278 11.65 0.68 -24.35
N LEU A 279 12.31 1.44 -25.24
CA LEU A 279 12.47 1.08 -26.64
C LEU A 279 13.30 -0.19 -26.81
N ALA A 280 14.38 -0.34 -26.05
CA ALA A 280 15.18 -1.57 -26.05
C ALA A 280 14.37 -2.78 -25.57
N ALA A 281 13.54 -2.62 -24.54
CA ALA A 281 12.65 -3.65 -24.04
C ALA A 281 11.56 -4.02 -25.06
N ILE A 282 10.98 -3.03 -25.74
CA ILE A 282 10.02 -3.25 -26.84
C ILE A 282 10.70 -3.97 -28.01
N ALA A 283 11.91 -3.58 -28.38
CA ALA A 283 12.67 -4.26 -29.43
C ALA A 283 13.03 -5.70 -29.03
N TRP A 284 13.47 -5.92 -27.79
CA TRP A 284 13.81 -7.24 -27.28
C TRP A 284 12.59 -8.17 -27.22
N ARG A 285 11.47 -7.68 -26.69
CA ARG A 285 10.25 -8.48 -26.44
C ARG A 285 9.30 -8.54 -27.64
N GLY A 286 9.36 -7.54 -28.51
CA GLY A 286 8.63 -7.45 -29.77
C GLY A 286 9.29 -8.18 -30.93
N ARG A 287 10.56 -8.60 -30.78
CA ARG A 287 11.19 -9.51 -31.74
C ARG A 287 10.53 -10.89 -31.64
N ARG A 288 9.57 -11.11 -32.53
CA ARG A 288 9.00 -12.42 -32.82
C ARG A 288 10.15 -13.37 -33.14
N HIS A 289 10.41 -14.36 -32.30
CA HIS A 289 11.22 -15.50 -32.71
C HIS A 289 10.51 -16.10 -33.92
N GLY A 290 11.20 -16.16 -35.06
CA GLY A 290 10.63 -16.50 -36.36
C GLY A 290 9.92 -17.87 -36.39
N PRO A 291 9.33 -18.27 -37.53
CA PRO A 291 8.70 -19.58 -37.64
C PRO A 291 9.67 -20.67 -37.16
N LEU A 292 9.16 -21.63 -36.37
CA LEU A 292 9.96 -22.75 -35.89
C LEU A 292 10.66 -23.38 -37.09
N VAL A 293 11.99 -23.24 -37.12
CA VAL A 293 12.82 -23.83 -38.16
C VAL A 293 12.62 -25.34 -38.05
N PHE A 294 12.16 -25.97 -39.12
CA PHE A 294 12.21 -27.42 -39.22
C PHE A 294 13.68 -27.79 -39.33
N GLU A 295 14.26 -28.22 -38.22
CA GLU A 295 15.59 -28.80 -38.22
C GLU A 295 15.55 -30.06 -39.09
N PRO A 296 16.37 -30.16 -40.16
CA PRO A 296 16.41 -31.35 -40.97
C PRO A 296 16.89 -32.49 -40.07
N LEU A 297 15.96 -33.40 -39.74
CA LEU A 297 16.31 -34.60 -39.00
C LEU A 297 17.38 -35.36 -39.80
N PRO A 298 18.53 -35.70 -39.20
CA PRO A 298 19.69 -36.24 -39.91
C PRO A 298 19.43 -37.62 -40.54
N VAL A 299 18.28 -38.24 -40.28
CA VAL A 299 17.87 -39.53 -40.84
C VAL A 299 16.40 -39.48 -41.23
N VAL A 300 16.10 -39.82 -42.49
CA VAL A 300 14.73 -40.06 -42.98
C VAL A 300 14.27 -41.42 -42.43
N VAL A 301 13.68 -41.41 -41.24
CA VAL A 301 13.06 -42.62 -40.67
C VAL A 301 11.72 -42.82 -41.36
N LYS A 302 11.46 -44.05 -41.84
CA LYS A 302 10.15 -44.35 -42.45
C LYS A 302 9.05 -44.14 -41.42
N ALA A 303 7.93 -43.53 -41.82
CA ALA A 303 6.81 -43.24 -40.93
C ALA A 303 6.26 -44.50 -40.20
N VAL A 304 6.48 -45.68 -40.77
CA VAL A 304 6.10 -46.96 -40.15
C VAL A 304 7.03 -47.31 -38.96
N GLU A 305 8.33 -47.03 -39.07
CA GLU A 305 9.31 -47.34 -38.02
C GLU A 305 9.16 -46.41 -36.81
N THR A 306 8.81 -45.14 -37.02
CA THR A 306 8.51 -44.21 -35.91
C THR A 306 7.20 -44.53 -35.21
N ALA A 307 6.18 -44.96 -35.97
CA ALA A 307 4.93 -45.42 -35.40
C ALA A 307 5.12 -46.70 -34.56
N GLU A 308 5.89 -47.66 -35.06
CA GLU A 308 6.21 -48.90 -34.36
C GLU A 308 7.06 -48.63 -33.10
N GLY A 309 8.11 -47.81 -33.22
CA GLY A 309 8.94 -47.43 -32.07
C GLY A 309 8.14 -46.73 -30.98
N ARG A 310 7.24 -45.81 -31.34
CA ARG A 310 6.35 -45.14 -30.38
C ARG A 310 5.33 -46.10 -29.75
N ALA A 311 4.81 -47.06 -30.52
CA ALA A 311 3.91 -48.08 -29.99
C ALA A 311 4.62 -49.00 -28.99
N ARG A 312 5.86 -49.43 -29.28
CA ARG A 312 6.68 -50.21 -28.35
C ARG A 312 6.95 -49.45 -27.05
N LEU A 313 7.32 -48.17 -27.14
CA LEU A 313 7.50 -47.34 -25.95
C LEU A 313 6.22 -47.24 -25.11
N TYR A 314 5.04 -47.05 -25.72
CA TYR A 314 3.80 -47.02 -24.97
C TYR A 314 3.46 -48.37 -24.32
N HIS A 315 3.83 -49.49 -24.94
CA HIS A 315 3.67 -50.82 -24.37
C HIS A 315 4.65 -51.08 -23.21
N ASP A 316 5.93 -50.76 -23.39
CA ASP A 316 6.97 -50.96 -22.37
C ASP A 316 6.66 -50.19 -21.08
N TYR A 317 6.13 -48.96 -21.22
CA TYR A 317 5.72 -48.13 -20.09
C TYR A 317 4.26 -48.34 -19.64
N ARG A 318 3.53 -49.30 -20.24
CA ARG A 318 2.11 -49.59 -19.96
C ARG A 318 1.22 -48.33 -19.96
N ALA A 319 1.49 -47.40 -20.87
CA ALA A 319 0.87 -46.08 -20.93
C ALA A 319 -0.49 -46.10 -21.65
N LEU A 320 -1.46 -46.85 -21.09
CA LEU A 320 -2.79 -47.07 -21.68
C LEU A 320 -3.58 -45.78 -21.91
N ASP A 321 -3.61 -44.88 -20.92
CA ASP A 321 -4.36 -43.61 -21.00
C ASP A 321 -3.79 -42.69 -22.08
N GLN A 322 -2.45 -42.63 -22.17
CA GLN A 322 -1.76 -41.83 -23.18
C GLN A 322 -2.03 -42.38 -24.59
N ALA A 323 -1.99 -43.70 -24.77
CA ALA A 323 -2.31 -44.32 -26.05
C ALA A 323 -3.77 -44.06 -26.45
N ARG A 324 -4.71 -44.14 -25.48
CA ARG A 324 -6.13 -43.83 -25.69
C ARG A 324 -6.37 -42.39 -26.13
N ASP A 325 -5.79 -41.43 -25.41
CA ASP A 325 -5.99 -40.02 -25.70
C ASP A 325 -5.43 -39.63 -27.07
N ASN A 326 -4.29 -40.22 -27.46
CA ASN A 326 -3.73 -40.03 -28.80
C ASN A 326 -4.63 -40.62 -29.90
N LEU A 327 -5.15 -41.83 -29.71
CA LEU A 327 -6.09 -42.45 -30.65
C LEU A 327 -7.36 -41.61 -30.80
N ARG A 328 -7.95 -41.19 -29.67
CA ARG A 328 -9.15 -40.34 -29.64
C ARG A 328 -8.93 -39.01 -30.34
N ALA A 329 -7.84 -38.32 -30.02
CA ALA A 329 -7.50 -37.03 -30.64
C ALA A 329 -7.28 -37.17 -32.15
N GLY A 330 -6.56 -38.22 -32.56
CA GLY A 330 -6.32 -38.53 -33.97
C GLY A 330 -7.62 -38.82 -34.74
N THR A 331 -8.50 -39.64 -34.17
CA THR A 331 -9.79 -39.96 -34.79
C THR A 331 -10.69 -38.73 -34.90
N LEU A 332 -10.81 -37.92 -33.84
CA LEU A 332 -11.58 -36.67 -33.90
C LEU A 332 -11.04 -35.70 -34.96
N SER A 333 -9.71 -35.56 -35.06
CA SER A 333 -9.09 -34.71 -36.08
C SER A 333 -9.40 -35.21 -37.50
N ARG A 334 -9.29 -36.51 -37.77
CA ARG A 334 -9.58 -37.10 -39.09
C ARG A 334 -11.07 -37.02 -39.45
N LEU A 335 -11.97 -37.22 -38.48
CA LEU A 335 -13.42 -37.06 -38.67
C LEU A 335 -13.78 -35.60 -38.95
N ALA A 336 -13.18 -34.63 -38.24
CA ALA A 336 -13.41 -33.20 -38.47
C ALA A 336 -12.99 -32.77 -39.88
N VAL A 337 -11.88 -33.33 -40.38
CA VAL A 337 -11.41 -33.09 -41.77
C VAL A 337 -12.34 -33.75 -42.77
N ALA A 338 -12.72 -35.02 -42.57
CA ALA A 338 -13.61 -35.75 -43.49
C ALA A 338 -14.98 -35.07 -43.61
N LEU A 339 -15.52 -34.52 -42.51
CA LEU A 339 -16.82 -33.86 -42.44
C LEU A 339 -16.75 -32.33 -42.65
N ARG A 340 -15.55 -31.77 -42.91
CA ARG A 340 -15.30 -30.35 -43.20
C ARG A 340 -15.82 -29.36 -42.12
N LEU A 341 -15.62 -29.68 -40.84
CA LEU A 341 -16.18 -28.91 -39.71
C LEU A 341 -15.37 -27.67 -39.27
N GLY A 342 -14.20 -27.43 -39.88
CA GLY A 342 -13.33 -26.29 -39.58
C GLY A 342 -12.47 -26.45 -38.31
N PRO A 343 -11.48 -25.57 -38.09
CA PRO A 343 -10.45 -25.72 -37.05
C PRO A 343 -10.94 -25.48 -35.61
N GLY A 344 -12.16 -24.95 -35.43
CA GLY A 344 -12.77 -24.68 -34.13
C GLY A 344 -13.81 -25.71 -33.68
N ALA A 345 -13.96 -26.83 -34.40
CA ALA A 345 -14.98 -27.83 -34.10
C ALA A 345 -14.73 -28.51 -32.75
N THR A 346 -15.74 -28.50 -31.88
CA THR A 346 -15.68 -29.21 -30.59
C THR A 346 -15.87 -30.72 -30.79
N ALA A 347 -15.40 -31.53 -29.85
CA ALA A 347 -15.59 -32.98 -29.90
C ALA A 347 -17.07 -33.38 -30.01
N GLU A 348 -17.96 -32.67 -29.30
CA GLU A 348 -19.42 -32.86 -29.38
C GLU A 348 -19.96 -32.56 -30.78
N ALA A 349 -19.51 -31.47 -31.42
CA ALA A 349 -19.93 -31.12 -32.77
C ALA A 349 -19.47 -32.17 -33.81
N ILE A 350 -18.28 -32.75 -33.62
CA ILE A 350 -17.75 -33.83 -34.48
C ILE A 350 -18.56 -35.11 -34.31
N VAL A 351 -18.90 -35.49 -33.07
CA VAL A 351 -19.77 -36.65 -32.76
C VAL A 351 -21.15 -36.47 -33.40
N ASP A 352 -21.78 -35.31 -33.23
CA ASP A 352 -23.11 -35.02 -33.79
C ASP A 352 -23.10 -34.99 -35.33
N ALA A 353 -22.05 -34.46 -35.94
CA ALA A 353 -21.88 -34.49 -37.38
C ALA A 353 -21.68 -35.92 -37.90
N THR A 354 -20.87 -36.73 -37.21
CA THR A 354 -20.63 -38.14 -37.54
C THR A 354 -21.91 -38.97 -37.44
N ALA A 355 -22.67 -38.79 -36.36
CA ALA A 355 -23.95 -39.46 -36.14
C ALA A 355 -24.97 -39.13 -37.23
N ARG A 356 -25.07 -37.85 -37.62
CA ARG A 356 -25.93 -37.41 -38.74
C ARG A 356 -25.49 -37.98 -40.07
N HIS A 357 -24.18 -38.02 -40.34
CA HIS A 357 -23.62 -38.56 -41.58
C HIS A 357 -23.88 -40.07 -41.71
N LEU A 358 -23.77 -40.83 -40.62
CA LEU A 358 -23.98 -42.29 -40.61
C LEU A 358 -25.43 -42.72 -40.34
N ALA A 359 -26.33 -41.79 -40.03
CA ALA A 359 -27.70 -42.09 -39.57
C ALA A 359 -27.72 -43.04 -38.36
N THR A 360 -26.75 -42.89 -37.47
CA THR A 360 -26.58 -43.67 -36.24
C THR A 360 -26.89 -42.78 -35.02
N PRO A 361 -27.43 -43.32 -33.91
CA PRO A 361 -27.66 -42.52 -32.71
C PRO A 361 -26.37 -41.86 -32.19
N ALA A 362 -26.44 -40.59 -31.82
CA ALA A 362 -25.30 -39.84 -31.30
C ALA A 362 -24.74 -40.42 -29.98
N SER A 363 -25.59 -41.09 -29.19
CA SER A 363 -25.17 -41.81 -27.98
C SER A 363 -24.24 -43.00 -28.29
N THR A 364 -24.46 -43.71 -29.39
CA THR A 364 -23.63 -44.83 -29.82
C THR A 364 -22.25 -44.34 -30.27
N VAL A 365 -22.20 -43.27 -31.08
CA VAL A 365 -20.93 -42.67 -31.54
C VAL A 365 -20.17 -42.04 -30.37
N SER A 366 -20.87 -41.34 -29.47
CA SER A 366 -20.28 -40.76 -28.26
C SER A 366 -19.75 -41.83 -27.31
N GLY A 367 -20.50 -42.92 -27.12
CA GLY A 367 -20.11 -44.06 -26.29
C GLY A 367 -18.83 -44.71 -26.80
N LEU A 368 -18.73 -44.90 -28.13
CA LEU A 368 -17.52 -45.44 -28.75
C LEU A 368 -16.34 -44.48 -28.62
N ILE A 369 -16.50 -43.19 -28.94
CA ILE A 369 -15.37 -42.22 -28.91
C ILE A 369 -14.87 -41.93 -27.48
N ASN A 370 -15.74 -41.99 -26.48
CA ASN A 370 -15.40 -41.66 -25.08
C ASN A 370 -15.17 -42.89 -24.20
N GLU A 371 -15.06 -44.08 -24.79
CA GLU A 371 -14.74 -45.28 -24.04
C GLU A 371 -13.37 -45.18 -23.34
N HIS A 372 -13.23 -45.85 -22.20
CA HIS A 372 -11.98 -45.96 -21.44
C HIS A 372 -11.56 -47.43 -21.32
N PRO A 373 -10.80 -47.96 -22.29
CA PRO A 373 -10.24 -49.31 -22.24
C PRO A 373 -9.37 -49.51 -20.99
N ARG A 374 -9.65 -50.57 -20.20
CA ARG A 374 -8.89 -50.90 -18.98
C ARG A 374 -7.81 -51.97 -19.19
N SER A 375 -7.67 -52.48 -20.41
CA SER A 375 -6.68 -53.49 -20.78
C SER A 375 -6.14 -53.24 -22.18
N GLU A 376 -4.91 -53.70 -22.44
CA GLU A 376 -4.26 -53.59 -23.76
C GLU A 376 -5.09 -54.28 -24.86
N ALA A 377 -5.60 -55.47 -24.58
CA ALA A 377 -6.46 -56.21 -25.52
C ALA A 377 -7.72 -55.42 -25.90
N ARG A 378 -8.37 -54.75 -24.92
CA ARG A 378 -9.53 -53.89 -25.19
C ARG A 378 -9.14 -52.64 -25.98
N LEU A 379 -7.99 -52.04 -25.68
CA LEU A 379 -7.48 -50.86 -26.39
C LEU A 379 -7.26 -51.16 -27.89
N VAL A 380 -6.71 -52.33 -28.22
CA VAL A 380 -6.51 -52.77 -29.62
C VAL A 380 -7.85 -53.02 -30.31
N ALA A 381 -8.81 -53.67 -29.64
CA ALA A 381 -10.16 -53.86 -30.18
C ALA A 381 -10.85 -52.51 -30.44
N TRP A 382 -10.76 -51.59 -29.49
CA TRP A 382 -11.32 -50.25 -29.60
C TRP A 382 -10.69 -49.43 -30.73
N ALA A 383 -9.37 -49.52 -30.92
CA ALA A 383 -8.69 -48.88 -32.06
C ALA A 383 -9.21 -49.39 -33.41
N ARG A 384 -9.54 -50.68 -33.53
CA ARG A 384 -10.17 -51.25 -34.74
C ARG A 384 -11.59 -50.74 -34.95
N GLU A 385 -12.37 -50.61 -33.87
CA GLU A 385 -13.73 -50.04 -33.93
C GLU A 385 -13.70 -48.57 -34.39
N LEU A 386 -12.77 -47.75 -33.86
CA LEU A 386 -12.57 -46.37 -34.31
C LEU A 386 -12.15 -46.30 -35.79
N HIS A 387 -11.27 -47.19 -36.24
CA HIS A 387 -10.87 -47.26 -37.64
C HIS A 387 -12.02 -47.64 -38.58
N THR A 388 -12.89 -48.57 -38.14
CA THR A 388 -14.10 -48.94 -38.89
C THR A 388 -15.05 -47.74 -39.00
N LEU A 389 -15.27 -47.00 -37.91
CA LEU A 389 -16.07 -45.78 -37.92
C LEU A 389 -15.50 -44.75 -38.91
N GLU A 390 -14.18 -44.52 -38.90
CA GLU A 390 -13.53 -43.61 -39.85
C GLU A 390 -13.71 -44.04 -41.32
N LYS A 391 -13.67 -45.36 -41.60
CA LYS A 391 -13.90 -45.90 -42.94
C LYS A 391 -15.35 -45.72 -43.39
N GLU A 392 -16.30 -45.97 -42.50
CA GLU A 392 -17.73 -45.79 -42.81
C GLU A 392 -18.04 -44.33 -43.17
N VAL A 393 -17.46 -43.37 -42.44
CA VAL A 393 -17.63 -41.94 -42.73
C VAL A 393 -17.03 -41.55 -44.08
N LYS A 394 -15.90 -42.14 -44.47
CA LYS A 394 -15.24 -41.83 -45.76
C LYS A 394 -15.89 -42.48 -46.97
N ARG A 395 -16.60 -43.61 -46.77
CA ARG A 395 -17.20 -44.39 -47.87
C ARG A 395 -18.56 -43.84 -48.31
N ARG A 396 -19.29 -43.22 -47.38
CA ARG A 396 -20.60 -42.61 -47.62
C ARG A 396 -20.43 -41.15 -47.96
#